data_AF-A0A929TTV1-F1
#
_entry.id   AF-A0A929TTV1-F1
#
_cell.length_a   1.000
_cell.length_b   1.000
_cell.length_c   1.000
_cell.angle_alpha   90.00
_cell.angle_beta   90.00
_cell.angle_gamma   90.00
#
_symmetry.space_group_name_H-M   'P 1'
#
loop_
_entity.id
_entity.type
_entity.pdbx_description
1 polymer ?
#
loop_
_entity_poly.entity_id
_entity_poly.type
_entity_poly.pdbx_seq_one_letter_code
_entity_poly.pdbx_strand_id
1 'polypeptide(L)'
;MLRLPENFESFPEARKSGFMKMKAHKDNGGKIVGTYCSFIPTELIMAAGAIPVTLCATSEEPIAAAQEHLPSNLCPLIKASYGFALTDTCPYFYFSDFIVGETTCDGKKKMFELMNDIKDTYVMQLPSSRDEVALTMWEAEIKKFWKKLEDFYG
;
A
#
# COMPACT_ATOMS: atom_id res chain seq x y z
N MET A 1 15.59 31.88 -3.13
CA MET A 1 14.88 31.47 -1.89
C MET A 1 13.62 30.76 -2.32
N LEU A 2 13.47 29.46 -2.02
CA LEU A 2 12.25 28.72 -2.32
C LEU A 2 11.12 29.25 -1.43
N ARG A 3 9.98 29.60 -2.01
CA ARG A 3 8.77 30.00 -1.27
C ARG A 3 7.94 28.76 -0.97
N LEU A 4 7.46 28.64 0.27
CA LEU A 4 6.53 27.59 0.63
C LEU A 4 5.18 27.84 -0.07
N PRO A 5 4.43 26.77 -0.42
CA PRO A 5 3.06 26.90 -0.90
C PRO A 5 2.20 27.66 0.12
N GLU A 6 1.25 28.46 -0.36
CA GLU A 6 0.39 29.31 0.49
C GLU A 6 -0.40 28.52 1.55
N ASN A 7 -0.60 27.22 1.31
CA ASN A 7 -1.34 26.32 2.19
C ASN A 7 -0.46 25.42 3.08
N PHE A 8 0.84 25.70 3.21
CA PHE A 8 1.80 24.87 3.96
C PHE A 8 1.35 24.57 5.41
N GLU A 9 0.81 25.57 6.12
CA GLU A 9 0.34 25.44 7.51
C GLU A 9 -0.88 24.50 7.66
N SER A 10 -1.63 24.24 6.58
CA SER A 10 -2.84 23.40 6.61
C SER A 10 -2.56 21.90 6.43
N PHE A 11 -1.30 21.50 6.25
CA PHE A 11 -0.94 20.11 5.96
C PHE A 11 -1.38 19.10 7.06
N PRO A 12 -1.35 19.44 8.37
CA PRO A 12 -1.92 18.58 9.42
C PRO A 12 -3.44 18.42 9.31
N GLU A 13 -4.16 19.48 8.95
CA GLU A 13 -5.60 19.45 8.71
C GLU A 13 -5.94 18.61 7.48
N ALA A 14 -5.07 18.63 6.46
CA ALA A 14 -5.19 17.77 5.29
C ALA A 14 -5.20 16.29 5.66
N ARG A 15 -4.38 15.84 6.64
CA ARG A 15 -4.38 14.44 7.14
C ARG A 15 -5.71 14.08 7.80
N LYS A 16 -6.25 14.93 8.67
CA LYS A 16 -7.59 14.75 9.28
C LYS A 16 -8.69 14.72 8.22
N SER A 17 -8.60 15.61 7.23
CA SER A 17 -9.54 15.65 6.10
C SER A 17 -9.47 14.36 5.27
N GLY A 18 -8.27 13.76 5.13
CA GLY A 18 -8.06 12.49 4.45
C GLY A 18 -8.80 11.33 5.14
N PHE A 19 -8.70 11.24 6.46
CA PHE A 19 -9.50 10.29 7.26
C PHE A 19 -11.00 10.45 6.99
N MET A 20 -11.52 11.68 7.07
CA MET A 20 -12.95 11.92 6.86
C MET A 20 -13.40 11.62 5.43
N LYS A 21 -12.59 11.94 4.43
CA LYS A 21 -12.88 11.63 3.01
C LYS A 21 -12.91 10.13 2.75
N MET A 22 -11.92 9.38 3.26
CA MET A 22 -11.88 7.92 3.10
C MET A 22 -13.01 7.25 3.87
N LYS A 23 -13.31 7.71 5.08
CA LYS A 23 -14.48 7.25 5.82
C LYS A 23 -15.77 7.48 5.04
N ALA A 24 -16.01 8.69 4.55
CA ALA A 24 -17.20 9.00 3.76
C ALA A 24 -17.28 8.15 2.47
N HIS A 25 -16.15 7.89 1.82
CA HIS A 25 -16.11 6.99 0.67
C HIS A 25 -16.53 5.56 1.06
N LYS A 26 -15.97 5.03 2.16
CA LYS A 26 -16.32 3.71 2.70
C LYS A 26 -17.77 3.60 3.17
N ASP A 27 -18.29 4.61 3.87
CA ASP A 27 -19.68 4.67 4.33
C ASP A 27 -20.67 4.61 3.15
N ASN A 28 -20.27 5.10 1.97
CA ASN A 28 -21.06 5.05 0.73
C ASN A 28 -20.82 3.76 -0.09
N GLY A 29 -20.21 2.72 0.49
CA GLY A 29 -19.95 1.45 -0.18
C GLY A 29 -18.73 1.45 -1.09
N GLY A 30 -17.88 2.49 -1.00
CA GLY A 30 -16.65 2.59 -1.77
C GLY A 30 -15.65 1.47 -1.46
N LYS A 31 -14.91 1.06 -2.50
CA LYS A 31 -13.89 0.01 -2.46
C LYS A 31 -12.50 0.64 -2.52
N ILE A 32 -11.58 0.19 -1.70
CA ILE A 32 -10.22 0.76 -1.61
C ILE A 32 -9.20 -0.38 -1.58
N VAL A 33 -8.17 -0.29 -2.41
CA VAL A 33 -7.05 -1.24 -2.40
C VAL A 33 -5.76 -0.49 -2.14
N GLY A 34 -5.05 -0.90 -1.10
CA GLY A 34 -3.76 -0.34 -0.74
C GLY A 34 -2.62 -0.88 -1.60
N THR A 35 -1.69 -0.03 -2.05
CA THR A 35 -0.56 -0.44 -2.90
C THR A 35 0.77 0.10 -2.37
N TYR A 36 1.85 -0.65 -2.58
CA TYR A 36 3.20 -0.28 -2.14
C TYR A 36 4.21 -0.08 -3.27
N CYS A 37 3.80 -0.27 -4.52
CA CYS A 37 4.69 -0.22 -5.67
C CYS A 37 3.98 0.21 -6.95
N SER A 38 4.69 0.90 -7.83
CA SER A 38 4.22 1.30 -9.15
C SER A 38 4.07 0.15 -10.14
N PHE A 39 4.64 -1.03 -9.85
CA PHE A 39 4.44 -2.22 -10.67
C PHE A 39 3.06 -2.86 -10.49
N ILE A 40 2.34 -2.48 -9.43
CA ILE A 40 0.97 -2.97 -9.21
C ILE A 40 0.07 -2.29 -10.25
N PRO A 41 -0.67 -3.05 -11.07
CA PRO A 41 -1.50 -2.50 -12.14
C PRO A 41 -2.75 -1.83 -11.55
N THR A 42 -2.66 -0.52 -11.32
CA THR A 42 -3.74 0.28 -10.75
C THR A 42 -4.97 0.30 -11.65
N GLU A 43 -4.78 0.11 -12.95
CA GLU A 43 -5.82 0.00 -13.95
C GLU A 43 -6.79 -1.16 -13.64
N LEU A 44 -6.28 -2.30 -13.16
CA LEU A 44 -7.13 -3.44 -12.79
C LEU A 44 -7.95 -3.14 -11.52
N ILE A 45 -7.33 -2.47 -10.54
CA ILE A 45 -8.01 -2.03 -9.31
C ILE A 45 -9.16 -1.08 -9.67
N MET A 46 -8.89 -0.10 -10.53
CA MET A 46 -9.89 0.86 -11.01
C MET A 46 -10.99 0.19 -11.82
N ALA A 47 -10.66 -0.80 -12.66
CA ALA A 47 -11.64 -1.57 -13.42
C ALA A 47 -12.58 -2.39 -12.51
N ALA A 48 -12.09 -2.84 -11.35
CA ALA A 48 -12.90 -3.51 -10.33
C ALA A 48 -13.79 -2.52 -9.51
N GLY A 49 -13.80 -1.23 -9.87
CA GLY A 49 -14.56 -0.19 -9.18
C GLY A 49 -13.95 0.23 -7.84
N ALA A 50 -12.68 -0.08 -7.60
CA ALA A 50 -11.95 0.30 -6.40
C ALA A 50 -10.98 1.47 -6.65
N ILE A 51 -10.67 2.23 -5.61
CA ILE A 51 -9.66 3.29 -5.65
C ILE A 51 -8.31 2.71 -5.19
N PRO A 52 -7.25 2.75 -6.02
CA PRO A 52 -5.91 2.43 -5.58
C PRO A 52 -5.34 3.57 -4.73
N VAL A 53 -4.80 3.24 -3.56
CA VAL A 53 -4.14 4.21 -2.66
C VAL A 53 -2.71 3.79 -2.35
N THR A 54 -1.76 4.70 -2.56
CA THR A 54 -0.35 4.43 -2.26
C THR A 54 -0.09 4.53 -0.76
N LEU A 55 0.50 3.48 -0.18
CA LEU A 55 0.70 3.33 1.26
C LEU A 55 2.17 3.48 1.71
N CYS A 56 3.09 3.73 0.78
CA CYS A 56 4.48 4.04 1.13
C CYS A 56 4.55 5.29 2.01
N ALA A 57 5.10 5.12 3.21
CA ALA A 57 5.21 6.18 4.20
C ALA A 57 6.06 7.37 3.72
N THR A 58 5.63 8.57 4.11
CA THR A 58 6.34 9.85 3.86
C THR A 58 6.83 10.51 5.14
N SER A 59 6.70 9.84 6.29
CA SER A 59 7.08 10.33 7.62
C SER A 59 7.79 9.24 8.41
N GLU A 60 8.76 9.63 9.22
CA GLU A 60 9.51 8.76 10.13
C GLU A 60 8.80 8.54 11.48
N GLU A 61 7.70 9.27 11.73
CA GLU A 61 6.93 9.26 12.98
C GLU A 61 6.69 7.84 13.57
N PRO A 62 6.28 6.83 12.78
CA PRO A 62 5.94 5.52 13.34
C PRO A 62 7.12 4.52 13.34
N ILE A 63 8.35 4.92 12.99
CA ILE A 63 9.50 4.00 12.92
C ILE A 63 9.79 3.35 14.26
N ALA A 64 9.66 4.08 15.37
CA ALA A 64 9.94 3.55 16.71
C ALA A 64 9.05 2.34 17.03
N ALA A 65 7.75 2.45 16.77
CA ALA A 65 6.79 1.35 16.95
C ALA A 65 7.14 0.14 16.06
N ALA A 66 7.56 0.39 14.81
CA ALA A 66 7.96 -0.68 13.90
C ALA A 66 9.22 -1.42 14.36
N GLN A 67 10.16 -0.74 15.01
CA GLN A 67 11.43 -1.32 15.46
C GLN A 67 11.31 -2.29 16.64
N GLU A 68 10.16 -2.34 17.31
CA GLU A 68 9.85 -3.40 18.27
C GLU A 68 9.66 -4.77 17.59
N HIS A 69 9.38 -4.77 16.28
CA HIS A 69 9.12 -5.98 15.48
C HIS A 69 10.14 -6.16 14.33
N LEU A 70 10.70 -5.06 13.83
CA LEU A 70 11.57 -5.04 12.65
C LEU A 70 13.01 -4.64 13.02
N PRO A 71 14.03 -5.20 12.35
CA PRO A 71 15.42 -4.85 12.58
C PRO A 71 15.70 -3.35 12.42
N SER A 72 16.55 -2.80 13.28
CA SER A 72 16.88 -1.37 13.25
C SER A 72 17.57 -0.94 11.95
N ASN A 73 18.33 -1.85 11.34
CA ASN A 73 19.05 -1.69 10.08
C ASN A 73 18.20 -1.89 8.81
N LEU A 74 16.87 -2.04 8.94
CA LEU A 74 15.96 -2.14 7.80
C LEU A 74 15.67 -0.75 7.20
N CYS A 75 15.29 -0.73 5.91
CA CYS A 75 14.92 0.50 5.18
C CYS A 75 13.88 1.34 5.96
N PRO A 76 14.12 2.66 6.15
CA PRO A 76 13.18 3.54 6.84
C PRO A 76 11.78 3.57 6.25
N LEU A 77 11.64 3.48 4.92
CA LEU A 77 10.35 3.43 4.25
C LEU A 77 9.53 2.20 4.67
N ILE A 78 10.19 1.04 4.80
CA ILE A 78 9.55 -0.22 5.21
C ILE A 78 9.12 -0.13 6.67
N LYS A 79 10.04 0.31 7.55
CA LYS A 79 9.75 0.51 8.97
C LYS A 79 8.59 1.47 9.18
N ALA A 80 8.64 2.64 8.54
CA ALA A 80 7.58 3.63 8.67
C ALA A 80 6.23 3.13 8.14
N SER A 81 6.23 2.43 6.99
CA SER A 81 5.00 1.88 6.41
C SER A 81 4.36 0.82 7.29
N TYR A 82 5.18 -0.08 7.87
CA TYR A 82 4.72 -1.08 8.83
C TYR A 82 4.27 -0.46 10.15
N GLY A 83 4.98 0.54 10.66
CA GLY A 83 4.58 1.26 11.87
C GLY A 83 3.24 1.99 11.70
N PHE A 84 2.98 2.57 10.53
CA PHE A 84 1.68 3.16 10.20
C PHE A 84 0.55 2.14 10.18
N ALA A 85 0.83 0.91 9.71
CA ALA A 85 -0.13 -0.19 9.75
C ALA A 85 -0.38 -0.67 11.20
N LEU A 86 0.69 -0.85 12.00
CA LEU A 86 0.59 -1.29 13.39
C LEU A 86 -0.19 -0.33 14.30
N THR A 87 -0.07 0.97 14.04
CA THR A 87 -0.62 2.00 14.92
C THR A 87 -1.98 2.53 14.46
N ASP A 88 -2.53 2.02 13.35
CA ASP A 88 -3.77 2.51 12.73
C ASP A 88 -3.78 4.02 12.42
N THR A 89 -2.59 4.64 12.30
CA THR A 89 -2.48 6.10 12.11
C THR A 89 -2.42 6.52 10.63
N CYS A 90 -2.42 5.58 9.69
CA CYS A 90 -2.58 5.84 8.26
C CYS A 90 -4.03 5.59 7.82
N PRO A 91 -4.78 6.63 7.39
CA PRO A 91 -6.18 6.46 7.00
C PRO A 91 -6.34 5.54 5.81
N TYR A 92 -5.43 5.67 4.85
CA TYR A 92 -5.50 4.91 3.61
C TYR A 92 -5.29 3.41 3.87
N PHE A 93 -4.37 3.06 4.78
CA PHE A 93 -4.21 1.68 5.23
C PHE A 93 -5.46 1.21 5.98
N TYR A 94 -5.90 1.98 6.98
CA TYR A 94 -7.05 1.65 7.82
C TYR A 94 -8.31 1.34 7.00
N PHE A 95 -8.62 2.17 6.00
CA PHE A 95 -9.81 2.02 5.16
C PHE A 95 -9.64 1.11 3.94
N SER A 96 -8.44 0.61 3.63
CA SER A 96 -8.24 -0.36 2.54
C SER A 96 -8.98 -1.68 2.84
N ASP A 97 -9.63 -2.27 1.83
CA ASP A 97 -10.27 -3.58 1.95
C ASP A 97 -9.23 -4.68 2.11
N PHE A 98 -8.16 -4.58 1.32
CA PHE A 98 -6.96 -5.40 1.40
C PHE A 98 -5.78 -4.59 0.84
N ILE A 99 -4.56 -5.09 1.03
CA ILE A 99 -3.35 -4.48 0.47
C ILE A 99 -2.72 -5.38 -0.57
N VAL A 100 -2.03 -4.77 -1.53
CA VAL A 100 -1.24 -5.44 -2.54
C VAL A 100 0.23 -5.13 -2.31
N GLY A 101 0.98 -6.17 -1.99
CA GLY A 101 2.43 -6.16 -1.91
C GLY A 101 3.07 -6.72 -3.17
N GLU A 102 4.39 -6.62 -3.24
CA GLU A 102 5.18 -7.09 -4.37
C GLU A 102 6.54 -7.66 -3.95
N THR A 103 7.07 -8.60 -4.73
CA THR A 103 8.37 -9.22 -4.46
C THR A 103 9.58 -8.44 -5.00
N THR A 104 9.68 -7.14 -4.69
CA THR A 104 10.80 -6.29 -5.13
C THR A 104 12.06 -6.47 -4.28
N CYS A 105 12.05 -5.99 -3.03
CA CYS A 105 13.19 -6.09 -2.12
C CYS A 105 12.91 -7.06 -0.97
N ASP A 106 13.96 -7.61 -0.37
CA ASP A 106 13.85 -8.61 0.69
C ASP A 106 13.08 -8.07 1.90
N GLY A 107 13.35 -6.82 2.28
CA GLY A 107 12.67 -6.17 3.40
C GLY A 107 11.15 -6.09 3.19
N LYS A 108 10.69 -5.73 1.98
CA LYS A 108 9.26 -5.64 1.68
C LYS A 108 8.62 -7.02 1.65
N LYS A 109 9.25 -7.99 0.99
CA LYS A 109 8.78 -9.39 0.95
C LYS A 109 8.47 -9.91 2.35
N LYS A 110 9.44 -9.79 3.27
CA LYS A 110 9.28 -10.25 4.66
C LYS A 110 8.31 -9.39 5.46
N MET A 111 8.27 -8.08 5.23
CA MET A 111 7.30 -7.20 5.88
C MET A 111 5.86 -7.54 5.48
N PHE A 112 5.59 -7.94 4.23
CA PHE A 112 4.24 -8.30 3.79
C PHE A 112 3.70 -9.55 4.48
N GLU A 113 4.56 -10.50 4.88
CA GLU A 113 4.15 -11.63 5.71
C GLU A 113 3.59 -11.16 7.06
N LEU A 114 4.24 -10.18 7.69
CA LEU A 114 3.75 -9.57 8.94
C LEU A 114 2.53 -8.67 8.72
N MET A 115 2.46 -7.94 7.59
CA MET A 115 1.28 -7.14 7.28
C MET A 115 0.04 -8.00 7.06
N ASN A 116 0.20 -9.25 6.61
CA ASN A 116 -0.92 -10.17 6.42
C ASN A 116 -1.63 -10.51 7.74
N ASP A 117 -0.94 -10.44 8.88
CA ASP A 117 -1.54 -10.61 10.20
C ASP A 117 -2.39 -9.39 10.61
N ILE A 118 -2.19 -8.23 9.98
CA ILE A 118 -2.89 -6.97 10.25
C ILE A 118 -4.05 -6.75 9.26
N LYS A 119 -3.82 -7.04 7.98
CA LYS A 119 -4.78 -6.81 6.89
C LYS A 119 -4.53 -7.81 5.75
N ASP A 120 -5.60 -8.32 5.13
CA ASP A 120 -5.49 -9.23 3.98
C ASP A 120 -4.48 -8.67 2.96
N THR A 121 -3.47 -9.47 2.65
CA THR A 121 -2.31 -9.05 1.87
C THR A 121 -2.12 -9.99 0.68
N TYR A 122 -2.36 -9.47 -0.53
CA TYR A 122 -2.05 -10.18 -1.77
C TYR A 122 -0.66 -9.78 -2.26
N VAL A 123 0.26 -10.74 -2.42
CA VAL A 123 1.64 -10.44 -2.84
C VAL A 123 1.88 -10.88 -4.28
N MET A 124 2.05 -9.89 -5.17
CA MET A 124 2.42 -10.12 -6.56
C MET A 124 3.89 -10.53 -6.71
N GLN A 125 4.12 -11.57 -7.52
CA GLN A 125 5.44 -12.08 -7.85
C GLN A 125 6.06 -11.32 -9.04
N LEU A 126 6.77 -10.22 -8.74
CA LEU A 126 7.52 -9.47 -9.76
C LEU A 126 8.78 -10.26 -10.17
N PRO A 127 9.02 -10.50 -11.48
CA PRO A 127 10.23 -11.16 -11.94
C PRO A 127 11.49 -10.31 -11.71
N SER A 128 12.62 -10.98 -11.51
CA SER A 128 13.93 -10.35 -11.33
C SER A 128 14.71 -10.13 -12.64
N SER A 129 14.29 -10.75 -13.75
CA SER A 129 14.87 -10.55 -15.09
C SER A 129 13.86 -9.89 -16.03
N ARG A 130 14.33 -9.50 -17.22
CA ARG A 130 13.53 -8.83 -18.27
C ARG A 130 13.68 -9.55 -19.61
N ASP A 131 13.53 -10.88 -19.56
CA ASP A 131 13.54 -11.78 -20.72
C ASP A 131 12.13 -12.30 -21.02
N GLU A 132 12.00 -13.14 -22.05
CA GLU A 132 10.70 -13.70 -22.47
C GLU A 132 10.06 -14.60 -21.38
N VAL A 133 10.89 -15.29 -20.59
CA VAL A 133 10.41 -16.14 -19.48
C VAL A 133 9.81 -15.27 -18.38
N ALA A 134 10.51 -14.18 -18.01
CA ALA A 134 10.02 -13.20 -17.06
C ALA A 134 8.73 -12.52 -17.53
N LEU A 135 8.64 -12.17 -18.82
CA LEU A 135 7.43 -11.57 -19.38
C LEU A 135 6.24 -12.54 -19.30
N THR A 136 6.45 -13.81 -19.65
CA THR A 136 5.42 -14.86 -19.56
C THR A 136 4.93 -15.04 -18.12
N MET A 137 5.87 -15.08 -17.16
CA MET A 137 5.54 -15.17 -15.74
C MET A 137 4.75 -13.93 -15.26
N TRP A 138 5.18 -12.74 -15.68
CA TRP A 138 4.53 -11.49 -15.28
C TRP A 138 3.11 -11.40 -15.85
N GLU A 139 2.88 -11.78 -17.11
CA GLU A 139 1.54 -11.81 -17.69
C GLU A 139 0.62 -12.77 -16.91
N ALA A 140 1.12 -13.95 -16.54
CA ALA A 140 0.36 -14.88 -15.70
C ALA A 140 0.04 -14.30 -14.32
N GLU A 141 0.97 -13.56 -13.73
CA GLU A 141 0.79 -12.90 -12.43
C GLU A 141 -0.25 -11.77 -12.49
N ILE A 142 -0.27 -10.98 -13.57
CA ILE A 142 -1.31 -9.98 -13.84
C ILE A 142 -2.69 -10.64 -13.93
N LYS A 143 -2.80 -11.77 -14.64
CA LYS A 143 -4.08 -12.53 -14.76
C LYS A 143 -4.55 -13.08 -13.42
N LYS A 144 -3.64 -13.57 -12.57
CA LYS A 144 -3.99 -14.00 -11.20
C LYS A 144 -4.49 -12.85 -10.36
N PHE A 145 -3.85 -11.67 -10.45
CA PHE A 145 -4.29 -10.51 -9.69
C PHE A 145 -5.66 -10.00 -10.15
N TRP A 146 -5.89 -9.97 -11.47
CA TRP A 146 -7.22 -9.73 -12.03
C TRP A 146 -8.26 -10.70 -11.44
N LYS A 147 -7.95 -12.00 -11.42
CA LYS A 147 -8.84 -13.00 -10.85
C LYS A 147 -9.09 -12.82 -9.35
N LYS A 148 -8.07 -12.48 -8.56
CA LYS A 148 -8.24 -12.14 -7.12
C LYS A 148 -9.19 -10.96 -6.95
N LEU A 149 -9.11 -9.93 -7.78
CA LEU A 149 -10.03 -8.78 -7.72
C LEU A 149 -11.48 -9.18 -8.02
N GLU A 150 -11.70 -9.96 -9.09
CA GLU A 150 -13.03 -10.50 -9.41
C GLU A 150 -13.59 -11.37 -8.28
N ASP A 151 -12.78 -12.29 -7.75
CA ASP A 151 -13.21 -13.20 -6.69
C ASP A 151 -13.52 -12.45 -5.38
N PHE A 152 -12.78 -11.39 -5.09
CA PHE A 152 -12.95 -10.61 -3.86
C PHE A 152 -14.15 -9.66 -3.93
N TYR A 153 -14.40 -9.05 -5.09
CA TYR A 153 -15.41 -8.00 -5.24
C TYR A 153 -16.71 -8.44 -5.93
N GLY A 154 -16.75 -9.65 -6.50
CA GLY A 154 -17.84 -10.14 -7.34
C GLY A 154 -17.90 -9.45 -8.71
#